data_AF-A0A365T4J6-F1
#
_entry.id   AF-A0A365T4J6-F1
#
_cell.length_a   1.000
_cell.length_b   1.000
_cell.length_c   1.000
_cell.angle_alpha   90.00
_cell.angle_beta   90.00
_cell.angle_gamma   90.00
#
_symmetry.space_group_name_H-M   'P 1'
#
loop_
_entity.id
_entity.type
_entity.pdbx_description
1 polymer ?
#
loop_
_entity_poly.entity_id
_entity_poly.type
_entity_poly.pdbx_seq_one_letter_code
_entity_poly.pdbx_strand_id
1 'polypeptide(L)' 'MSASDSEHNGIPTQEARTVLADEEGLSEAALDNVLEVLYNRGEIYYVGEEVRVTEMEPSDADGRSNFE' A
#
# COMPACT_ATOMS: atom_id res chain seq x y z
N MET A 1 8.85 23.30 -17.33
CA MET A 1 7.80 22.73 -16.47
C MET A 1 7.97 21.22 -16.52
N SER A 2 8.87 20.69 -15.70
CA SER A 2 8.93 19.24 -15.48
C SER A 2 7.99 18.99 -14.32
N ALA A 3 6.76 18.57 -14.62
CA ALA A 3 5.91 17.97 -13.62
C ALA A 3 6.64 16.69 -13.21
N SER A 4 7.13 16.70 -11.97
CA SER A 4 7.81 15.58 -11.34
C SER A 4 7.06 14.29 -11.63
N ASP A 5 7.81 13.34 -12.18
CA ASP A 5 7.59 11.91 -12.13
C ASP A 5 6.60 11.57 -11.01
N SER A 6 5.34 11.33 -11.37
CA SER A 6 4.33 10.90 -10.41
C SER A 6 4.81 9.56 -9.90
N GLU A 7 5.36 9.60 -8.69
CA GLU A 7 6.02 8.50 -8.00
C GLU A 7 5.25 7.22 -8.25
N HIS A 8 5.88 6.31 -9.00
CA HIS A 8 5.33 4.99 -9.30
C HIS A 8 5.39 4.16 -8.01
N ASN A 9 4.52 4.48 -7.04
CA ASN A 9 4.43 3.85 -5.71
C ASN A 9 3.75 2.47 -5.75
N GLY A 10 3.99 1.72 -6.82
CA GLY A 10 3.52 0.36 -7.00
C GLY A 10 4.66 -0.63 -6.97
N ILE A 11 4.46 -1.73 -6.25
CA ILE A 11 5.36 -2.88 -6.26
C ILE A 11 4.71 -3.95 -7.13
N PRO A 12 5.44 -4.60 -8.05
CA PRO A 12 4.91 -5.72 -8.81
C PRO A 12 4.30 -6.78 -7.88
N THR A 13 3.12 -7.30 -8.21
CA THR A 13 2.39 -8.25 -7.36
C THR A 13 3.24 -9.49 -7.03
N GLN A 14 4.06 -9.96 -7.98
CA GLN A 14 4.99 -11.07 -7.73
C GLN A 14 6.10 -10.72 -6.74
N GLU A 15 6.63 -9.50 -6.79
CA GLU A 15 7.63 -9.06 -5.83
C GLU A 15 7.03 -8.89 -4.43
N ALA A 16 5.84 -8.29 -4.32
CA ALA A 16 5.13 -8.18 -3.06
C ALA A 16 4.89 -9.56 -2.41
N ARG A 17 4.50 -10.56 -3.20
CA ARG A 17 4.36 -11.95 -2.74
C ARG A 17 5.69 -12.55 -2.31
N THR A 18 6.77 -12.27 -3.03
CA THR A 18 8.10 -12.80 -2.73
C THR A 18 8.64 -12.24 -1.41
N VAL A 19 8.51 -10.93 -1.20
CA VAL A 19 8.91 -10.26 0.05
C VAL A 19 8.13 -10.80 1.23
N LEU A 20 6.80 -10.92 1.11
CA LEU A 20 5.97 -11.49 2.16
C LEU A 20 6.27 -12.98 2.42
N ALA A 21 6.68 -13.75 1.41
CA ALA A 21 7.09 -15.14 1.59
C ALA A 21 8.43 -15.25 2.33
N ASP A 22 9.38 -14.38 2.00
CA ASP A 22 10.76 -14.41 2.51
C ASP A 22 10.86 -13.81 3.91
N GLU A 23 10.26 -12.64 4.14
CA GLU A 23 10.33 -11.93 5.42
C GLU A 23 9.41 -12.54 6.48
N GLU A 24 8.16 -12.85 6.11
CA GLU A 24 7.15 -13.35 7.05
C GLU A 24 7.05 -14.89 7.04
N GLY A 25 7.81 -15.57 6.17
CA GLY A 25 7.79 -17.04 6.06
C GLY A 25 6.45 -17.60 5.61
N LEU A 26 5.63 -16.80 4.91
CA LEU A 26 4.26 -17.15 4.58
C LEU A 26 4.19 -18.16 3.43
N SER A 27 3.33 -19.16 3.58
CA SER A 27 2.97 -20.08 2.50
C SER A 27 2.11 -19.38 1.44
N GLU A 28 2.11 -19.88 0.20
CA GLU A 28 1.35 -19.27 -0.91
C GLU A 28 -0.13 -19.03 -0.61
N ALA A 29 -0.80 -19.95 0.08
CA ALA A 29 -2.19 -19.79 0.49
C ALA A 29 -2.39 -18.68 1.54
N ALA A 30 -1.39 -18.45 2.40
CA ALA A 30 -1.43 -17.37 3.38
C ALA A 30 -1.16 -16.01 2.72
N LEU A 31 -0.26 -15.96 1.72
CA LEU A 31 -0.01 -14.76 0.93
C LEU A 31 -1.25 -14.26 0.22
N ASP A 32 -1.98 -15.18 -0.43
CA ASP A 32 -3.21 -14.85 -1.14
C ASP A 32 -4.27 -14.28 -0.17
N ASN A 33 -4.40 -14.91 1.01
CA ASN A 33 -5.32 -14.44 2.05
C ASN A 33 -4.92 -13.07 2.62
N VAL A 34 -3.63 -12.83 2.88
CA VAL A 34 -3.15 -11.54 3.40
C VAL A 34 -3.42 -10.42 2.41
N LEU A 35 -3.08 -10.62 1.13
CA LEU A 35 -3.32 -9.63 0.10
C LEU A 35 -4.82 -9.37 -0.10
N GLU A 36 -5.65 -10.42 -0.08
CA GLU A 36 -7.11 -10.29 -0.12
C GLU A 36 -7.64 -9.46 1.07
N VAL A 37 -7.16 -9.72 2.29
CA VAL A 37 -7.59 -8.98 3.48
C VAL A 37 -7.19 -7.50 3.38
N LEU A 38 -5.95 -7.21 2.99
CA LEU A 38 -5.47 -5.83 2.83
C LEU A 38 -6.27 -5.08 1.74
N TYR A 39 -6.59 -5.76 0.64
CA TYR A 39 -7.41 -5.20 -0.43
C TYR A 39 -8.84 -4.90 0.04
N ASN A 40 -9.49 -5.85 0.72
CA ASN A 40 -10.84 -5.66 1.26
C ASN A 40 -10.90 -4.57 2.34
N ARG A 41 -9.81 -4.36 3.08
CA ARG A 41 -9.68 -3.26 4.05
C ARG A 41 -9.43 -1.90 3.39
N GLY A 42 -9.17 -1.86 2.09
CA GLY A 42 -8.82 -0.64 1.36
C GLY A 42 -7.42 -0.13 1.68
N GLU A 43 -6.56 -0.96 2.27
CA GLU A 43 -5.16 -0.61 2.59
C GLU A 43 -4.25 -0.77 1.36
N ILE A 44 -4.62 -1.64 0.43
CA ILE A 44 -3.95 -1.78 -0.86
C ILE A 44 -4.97 -1.79 -2.00
N TYR A 45 -4.50 -1.51 -3.21
CA TYR A 45 -5.27 -1.66 -4.44
C TYR A 45 -4.37 -2.16 -5.58
N TYR A 46 -4.98 -2.87 -6.53
CA TYR A 46 -4.28 -3.41 -7.69
C TYR A 46 -4.40 -2.46 -8.88
N VAL A 47 -3.27 -2.12 -9.50
CA VAL A 47 -3.19 -1.35 -10.74
C VAL A 47 -2.46 -2.18 -11.78
N GLY A 48 -3.21 -2.85 -12.67
CA GLY A 48 -2.62 -3.80 -13.60
C GLY A 48 -1.98 -4.98 -12.86
N GLU A 49 -0.67 -5.13 -13.01
CA GLU A 49 0.12 -6.18 -12.34
C GLU A 49 0.82 -5.69 -11.06
N GLU A 50 0.53 -4.47 -10.62
CA GLU A 50 1.14 -3.84 -9.45
C GLU A 50 0.18 -3.76 -8.26
N VAL A 51 0.75 -3.88 -7.07
CA VAL A 51 0.09 -3.59 -5.79
C VAL A 51 0.55 -2.23 -5.33
N ARG A 52 -0.41 -1.36 -5.01
CA ARG A 52 -0.16 -0.03 -4.42
C ARG A 52 -0.76 0.04 -3.04
N VAL A 53 -0.06 0.71 -2.13
CA VAL A 53 -0.59 1.02 -0.80
C VAL A 53 -1.48 2.25 -0.93
N THR A 54 -2.65 2.18 -0.33
CA THR A 54 -3.50 3.36 -0.19
C THR A 54 -2.80 4.33 0.75
N GLU A 55 -2.40 5.48 0.23
CA GLU A 55 -1.96 6.60 1.04
C GLU A 55 -3.16 7.05 1.87
N MET A 56 -3.24 6.57 3.11
CA MET A 56 -4.07 7.22 4.10
C MET A 56 -3.45 8.60 4.29
N GLU A 57 -4.05 9.64 3.71
CA GLU A 57 -3.70 11.01 4.10
C GLU A 57 -3.70 11.02 5.63
N PRO A 58 -2.58 11.37 6.29
CA PRO A 58 -2.60 11.58 7.73
C PRO A 58 -3.66 12.66 7.91
N SER A 59 -4.82 12.27 8.44
CA SER A 59 -5.93 13.21 8.60
C SER A 59 -5.33 14.42 9.28
N ASP A 60 -5.39 15.60 8.65
CA ASP A 60 -4.91 16.86 9.18
C ASP A 60 -5.59 17.14 10.53
N ALA A 61 -5.09 16.50 11.59
CA ALA A 61 -5.52 16.67 12.97
C ALA A 61 -4.72 17.81 13.63
N ASP A 62 -3.91 18.53 12.87
CA ASP A 62 -3.27 19.79 13.26
C ASP A 62 -4.05 20.97 12.68
N GLY A 63 -5.29 21.12 13.15
CA GLY A 63 -6.24 22.09 12.62
C GLY A 63 -6.91 23.00 13.65
N ARG A 64 -6.47 23.06 14.92
CA ARG A 64 -6.95 24.08 15.89
C ARG A 64 -5.90 24.42 16.95
N SER A 65 -4.88 25.19 16.59
CA SER A 65 -4.29 26.12 17.57
C SER A 65 -5.26 27.29 17.75
N ASN A 66 -6.13 27.18 18.76
CA ASN A 66 -6.92 28.31 19.24
C ASN A 66 -5.98 29.22 20.05
N PHE A 67 -5.41 30.23 19.41
CA PHE A 67 -4.84 31.37 20.10
C PHE A 67 -6.01 32.23 20.61
N GLU A 68 -6.27 32.15 21.93
CA GLU A 68 -7.01 33.16 22.70
C GLU A 68 -6.17 33.59 23.89
#